data_AF-A0A940W1Z9-F1
#
_entry.id   AF-A0A940W1Z9-F1
#
_cell.length_a   1.000
_cell.length_b   1.000
_cell.length_c   1.000
_cell.angle_alpha   90.00
_cell.angle_beta   90.00
_cell.angle_gamma   90.00
#
_symmetry.space_group_name_H-M   'P 1'
#
loop_
_entity.id
_entity.type
_entity.pdbx_description
1 polymer ?
#
loop_
_entity_poly.entity_id
_entity_poly.type
_entity_poly.pdbx_seq_one_letter_code
_entity_poly.pdbx_strand_id
1 'polypeptide(L)'
;MFEGGSLFQNCGLAESQQNTITSDSRKAMKRLGLPEGDAFDMPTSTKRFPDGAAFRIECPTVNSAETVAALLDTATKTGVTINRITETFGMFRHTAAEIKQYCKLCYDYGCELLLSTGPRATYDTGATVLSPQGVRVSYRLRGQEQLIRAIEDIKRGYELGVRGFLIYDEGMLWVANEMRKNGDLPKEIIFKCSAHLGHC
;
A
#
# COMPACT_ATOMS: atom_id res chain seq x y z
N MET A 1 45.72 15.36 0.64
CA MET A 1 46.11 13.93 0.56
C MET A 1 45.18 13.18 1.50
N PHE A 2 44.23 12.41 0.97
CA PHE A 2 43.56 11.39 1.77
C PHE A 2 44.50 10.19 1.82
N GLU A 3 44.99 9.85 3.00
CA GLU A 3 45.79 8.63 3.17
C GLU A 3 44.91 7.42 2.84
N GLY A 4 45.28 6.72 1.77
CA GLY A 4 44.59 5.54 1.27
C GLY A 4 44.77 4.36 2.21
N GLY A 5 44.01 4.33 3.29
CA GLY A 5 43.74 3.09 4.03
C GLY A 5 42.78 2.23 3.21
N SER A 6 43.22 1.04 2.82
CA SER A 6 42.35 0.02 2.24
C SER A 6 41.15 -0.22 3.17
N LEU A 7 39.94 0.18 2.74
CA LEU A 7 38.68 -0.10 3.44
C LEU A 7 38.30 -1.59 3.49
N PHE A 8 39.13 -2.45 2.89
CA PHE A 8 38.85 -3.87 2.78
C PHE A 8 39.90 -4.66 3.57
N GLN A 9 39.47 -5.19 4.72
CA GLN A 9 40.13 -6.29 5.42
C GLN A 9 39.54 -7.63 4.94
N ASN A 10 40.32 -8.70 5.05
CA ASN A 10 39.97 -10.04 4.59
C ASN A 10 38.65 -10.54 5.24
N CYS A 11 37.61 -10.79 4.43
CA CYS A 11 36.20 -10.87 4.86
C CYS A 11 35.68 -12.27 5.29
N GLY A 12 36.56 -13.24 5.55
CA GLY A 12 36.12 -14.60 5.92
C GLY A 12 35.76 -14.71 7.40
N LEU A 13 34.48 -14.67 7.75
CA LEU A 13 34.02 -15.02 9.10
C LEU A 13 33.88 -16.55 9.24
N ALA A 14 34.33 -17.09 10.38
CA ALA A 14 34.01 -18.47 10.74
C ALA A 14 32.51 -18.60 11.04
N GLU A 15 31.92 -19.77 10.78
CA GLU A 15 30.48 -20.02 11.01
C GLU A 15 30.05 -19.75 12.46
N SER A 16 30.89 -20.09 13.44
CA SER A 16 30.66 -19.80 14.85
C SER A 16 30.58 -18.30 15.16
N GLN A 17 31.38 -17.49 14.46
CA GLN A 17 31.34 -16.02 14.56
C GLN A 17 30.08 -15.47 13.91
N GLN A 18 29.70 -15.99 12.73
CA GLN A 18 28.46 -15.61 12.05
C GLN A 18 27.22 -15.89 12.92
N ASN A 19 27.16 -17.07 13.55
CA ASN A 19 26.08 -17.46 14.45
C ASN A 19 25.99 -16.56 15.68
N THR A 20 27.13 -16.13 16.22
CA THR A 20 27.19 -15.18 17.34
C THR A 20 26.62 -13.82 16.93
N ILE A 21 27.04 -13.30 15.78
CA ILE A 21 26.56 -12.02 15.22
C ILE A 21 25.05 -12.06 15.01
N THR A 22 24.52 -13.14 14.42
CA THR A 22 23.07 -13.31 14.25
C THR A 22 22.36 -13.35 15.59
N SER A 23 22.86 -14.11 16.57
CA SER A 23 22.26 -14.18 17.92
C SER A 23 22.17 -12.81 18.59
N ASP A 24 23.24 -12.01 18.51
CA ASP A 24 23.26 -10.68 19.12
C ASP A 24 22.33 -9.70 18.39
N SER A 25 22.20 -9.83 17.07
CA SER A 25 21.22 -9.08 16.29
C SER A 25 19.79 -9.45 16.69
N ARG A 26 19.48 -10.74 16.89
CA ARG A 26 18.15 -11.20 17.37
C ARG A 26 17.82 -10.62 18.75
N LYS A 27 18.78 -10.66 19.69
CA LYS A 27 18.62 -10.02 21.00
C LYS A 27 18.37 -8.51 20.87
N ALA A 28 19.04 -7.85 19.92
CA ALA A 28 18.80 -6.43 19.65
C ALA A 28 17.38 -6.16 19.12
N MET A 29 16.89 -6.97 18.18
CA MET A 29 15.49 -6.88 17.71
C MET A 29 14.50 -7.03 18.87
N LYS A 30 14.73 -8.02 19.75
CA LYS A 30 13.91 -8.22 20.95
C LYS A 30 13.88 -7.00 21.86
N ARG A 31 15.02 -6.34 22.08
CA ARG A 31 15.11 -5.10 22.89
C ARG A 31 14.32 -3.95 22.28
N LEU A 32 14.17 -3.92 20.95
CA LEU A 32 13.32 -2.96 20.24
C LEU A 32 11.84 -3.35 20.23
N GLY A 33 11.47 -4.49 20.83
CA GLY A 33 10.11 -5.03 20.79
C GLY A 33 9.75 -5.71 19.46
N LEU A 34 10.75 -6.03 18.63
CA LEU A 34 10.57 -6.71 17.35
C LEU A 34 10.74 -8.24 17.49
N PRO A 35 10.17 -9.04 16.58
CA PRO A 35 10.40 -10.48 16.55
C PRO A 35 11.88 -10.82 16.40
N GLU A 36 12.30 -11.89 17.07
CA GLU A 36 13.68 -12.40 16.93
C GLU A 36 13.90 -13.11 15.59
N GLY A 37 12.85 -13.40 14.82
CA GLY A 37 12.90 -14.02 13.49
C GLY A 37 11.50 -14.29 12.93
N ASP A 38 11.45 -14.92 11.75
CA ASP A 38 10.19 -15.30 11.10
C ASP A 38 9.49 -16.46 11.82
N ALA A 39 8.16 -16.54 11.66
CA ALA A 39 7.31 -17.53 12.30
C ALA A 39 7.29 -18.88 11.56
N PHE A 40 8.41 -19.60 11.58
CA PHE A 40 8.55 -20.92 10.92
C PHE A 40 7.70 -22.03 11.57
N ASP A 41 7.22 -21.82 12.79
CA ASP A 41 6.31 -22.72 13.50
C ASP A 41 4.85 -22.61 13.02
N MET A 42 4.55 -21.66 12.13
CA MET A 42 3.25 -21.47 11.46
C MET A 42 2.05 -21.56 12.43
N PRO A 43 2.01 -20.75 13.50
CA PRO A 43 0.94 -20.83 14.48
C PRO A 43 -0.40 -20.46 13.85
N THR A 44 -1.47 -21.13 14.28
CA THR A 44 -2.83 -20.77 13.85
C THR A 44 -3.20 -19.40 14.39
N SER A 45 -3.56 -18.48 13.50
CA SER A 45 -4.03 -17.14 13.90
C SER A 45 -5.34 -17.24 14.68
N THR A 46 -5.40 -16.55 15.83
CA THR A 46 -6.63 -16.38 16.64
C THR A 46 -7.47 -15.19 16.19
N LYS A 47 -6.96 -14.35 15.27
CA LYS A 47 -7.68 -13.18 14.76
C LYS A 47 -8.79 -13.58 13.80
N ARG A 48 -9.92 -12.87 13.84
CA ARG A 48 -11.05 -13.04 12.93
C ARG A 48 -11.54 -11.68 12.45
N PHE A 49 -12.17 -11.66 11.28
CA PHE A 49 -12.96 -10.52 10.83
C PHE A 49 -14.24 -10.38 11.67
N PRO A 50 -14.94 -9.23 11.63
CA PRO A 50 -16.16 -9.02 12.41
C PRO A 50 -17.27 -10.05 12.15
N ASP A 51 -17.27 -10.66 10.96
CA ASP A 51 -18.18 -11.75 10.54
C ASP A 51 -17.69 -13.15 10.95
N GLY A 52 -16.57 -13.25 11.67
CA GLY A 52 -15.96 -14.51 12.08
C GLY A 52 -15.06 -15.18 11.04
N ALA A 53 -14.86 -14.58 9.86
CA ALA A 53 -13.99 -15.17 8.84
C ALA A 53 -12.52 -15.19 9.28
N ALA A 54 -11.78 -16.23 8.87
CA ALA A 54 -10.34 -16.34 9.11
C ALA A 54 -9.50 -15.58 8.07
N PHE A 55 -10.04 -15.42 6.85
CA PHE A 55 -9.41 -14.69 5.75
C PHE A 55 -10.48 -14.04 4.86
N ARG A 56 -10.05 -13.15 3.97
CA ARG A 56 -10.86 -12.51 2.94
C ARG A 56 -10.10 -12.46 1.63
N ILE A 57 -10.82 -12.39 0.51
CA ILE A 57 -10.24 -12.30 -0.83
C ILE A 57 -10.31 -10.87 -1.32
N GLU A 58 -9.16 -10.34 -1.73
CA GLU A 58 -9.05 -9.08 -2.45
C GLU A 58 -8.58 -9.33 -3.88
N CYS A 59 -9.23 -8.69 -4.84
CA CYS A 59 -8.77 -8.64 -6.23
C CYS A 59 -8.20 -7.25 -6.53
N PRO A 60 -6.86 -7.09 -6.59
CA PRO A 60 -6.24 -5.83 -6.96
C PRO A 60 -6.20 -5.64 -8.49
N THR A 61 -5.83 -4.43 -8.90
CA THR A 61 -5.62 -4.07 -10.32
C THR A 61 -6.93 -4.09 -11.13
N VAL A 62 -8.04 -3.72 -10.49
CA VAL A 62 -9.35 -3.57 -11.15
C VAL A 62 -9.54 -2.09 -11.50
N ASN A 63 -9.19 -1.72 -12.74
CA ASN A 63 -9.03 -0.32 -13.16
C ASN A 63 -10.15 0.20 -14.07
N SER A 64 -11.30 -0.49 -14.14
CA SER A 64 -12.53 0.06 -14.73
C SER A 64 -13.78 -0.44 -14.01
N ALA A 65 -14.87 0.34 -14.05
CA ALA A 65 -16.14 -0.05 -13.46
C ALA A 65 -16.77 -1.27 -14.18
N GLU A 66 -16.58 -1.38 -15.49
CA GLU A 66 -16.99 -2.54 -16.30
C GLU A 66 -16.26 -3.80 -15.81
N THR A 67 -14.96 -3.67 -15.48
CA THR A 67 -14.17 -4.78 -14.96
C THR A 67 -14.66 -5.19 -13.57
N VAL A 68 -15.03 -4.24 -12.71
CA VAL A 68 -15.68 -4.54 -11.41
C VAL A 68 -16.96 -5.35 -11.64
N ALA A 69 -17.83 -4.88 -12.53
CA ALA A 69 -19.10 -5.56 -12.81
C ALA A 69 -18.87 -6.99 -13.31
N ALA A 70 -18.00 -7.18 -14.31
CA ALA A 70 -17.70 -8.49 -14.87
C ALA A 70 -17.07 -9.44 -13.84
N LEU A 71 -16.15 -8.94 -13.02
CA LEU A 71 -15.49 -9.71 -11.97
C LEU A 71 -16.49 -10.17 -10.90
N LEU A 72 -17.30 -9.26 -10.35
CA LEU A 72 -18.22 -9.56 -9.26
C LEU A 72 -19.41 -10.42 -9.72
N ASP A 73 -19.91 -10.22 -10.94
CA ASP A 73 -20.92 -11.09 -11.56
C ASP A 73 -20.38 -12.52 -11.74
N THR A 74 -19.16 -12.67 -12.27
CA THR A 74 -18.52 -13.98 -12.44
C THR A 74 -18.24 -14.65 -11.10
N ALA A 75 -17.76 -13.91 -10.12
CA ALA A 75 -17.51 -14.41 -8.77
C ALA A 75 -18.80 -14.93 -8.12
N THR A 76 -19.90 -14.19 -8.26
CA THR A 76 -21.23 -14.60 -7.80
C THR A 76 -21.69 -15.89 -8.49
N LYS A 77 -21.59 -15.97 -9.82
CA LYS A 77 -21.97 -17.15 -10.61
C LYS A 77 -21.15 -18.41 -10.27
N THR A 78 -19.91 -18.22 -9.85
CA THR A 78 -18.98 -19.31 -9.52
C THR A 78 -18.94 -19.66 -8.04
N GLY A 79 -19.71 -18.95 -7.19
CA GLY A 79 -19.72 -19.16 -5.74
C GLY A 79 -18.45 -18.70 -5.03
N VAL A 80 -17.68 -17.79 -5.64
CA VAL A 80 -16.47 -17.21 -5.05
C VAL A 80 -16.82 -15.86 -4.41
N THR A 81 -16.51 -15.70 -3.13
CA THR A 81 -16.67 -14.41 -2.45
C THR A 81 -15.44 -13.53 -2.67
N ILE A 82 -15.63 -12.41 -3.36
CA ILE A 82 -14.64 -11.32 -3.40
C ILE A 82 -15.07 -10.27 -2.39
N ASN A 83 -14.28 -10.08 -1.33
CA ASN A 83 -14.61 -9.15 -0.26
C ASN A 83 -14.17 -7.72 -0.56
N ARG A 84 -13.19 -7.55 -1.44
CA ARG A 84 -12.61 -6.25 -1.76
C ARG A 84 -12.08 -6.21 -3.18
N ILE A 85 -12.26 -5.08 -3.86
CA ILE A 85 -11.51 -4.75 -5.07
C ILE A 85 -10.68 -3.50 -4.86
N THR A 86 -9.55 -3.44 -5.56
CA THR A 86 -8.60 -2.33 -5.46
C THR A 86 -8.22 -1.84 -6.84
N GLU A 87 -8.53 -0.57 -7.11
CA GLU A 87 -8.05 0.19 -8.26
C GLU A 87 -6.62 0.66 -8.01
N THR A 88 -5.76 0.65 -9.03
CA THR A 88 -4.30 0.82 -8.88
C THR A 88 -3.68 1.84 -9.84
N PHE A 89 -4.38 2.27 -10.88
CA PHE A 89 -3.95 3.31 -11.81
C PHE A 89 -4.03 4.72 -11.22
N GLY A 90 -4.93 4.99 -10.30
CA GLY A 90 -5.09 6.27 -9.64
C GLY A 90 -6.42 6.93 -9.98
N MET A 91 -7.20 7.19 -8.94
CA MET A 91 -8.54 7.79 -8.97
C MET A 91 -8.61 9.16 -9.64
N PHE A 92 -7.55 9.96 -9.57
CA PHE A 92 -7.47 11.23 -10.30
C PHE A 92 -7.72 11.09 -11.81
N ARG A 93 -7.53 9.89 -12.39
CA ARG A 93 -7.81 9.59 -13.81
C ARG A 93 -9.29 9.34 -14.11
N HIS A 94 -10.07 9.01 -13.09
CA HIS A 94 -11.48 8.68 -13.26
C HIS A 94 -12.35 9.93 -13.15
N THR A 95 -13.39 9.99 -13.97
CA THR A 95 -14.44 10.98 -13.86
C THR A 95 -15.26 10.76 -12.59
N ALA A 96 -16.03 11.77 -12.17
CA ALA A 96 -16.94 11.62 -11.04
C ALA A 96 -18.02 10.55 -11.27
N ALA A 97 -18.46 10.38 -12.53
CA ALA A 97 -19.44 9.36 -12.89
C ALA A 97 -18.86 7.95 -12.74
N GLU A 98 -17.65 7.73 -13.23
CA GLU A 98 -16.96 6.44 -13.08
C GLU A 98 -16.73 6.10 -11.61
N ILE A 99 -16.24 7.04 -10.79
CA ILE A 99 -16.04 6.82 -9.34
C ILE A 99 -17.35 6.43 -8.67
N LYS A 100 -18.46 7.13 -8.97
CA LYS A 100 -19.79 6.77 -8.45
C LYS A 100 -20.24 5.39 -8.91
N GLN A 101 -19.89 4.98 -10.13
CA GLN A 101 -20.20 3.65 -10.65
C GLN A 101 -19.41 2.56 -9.92
N TYR A 102 -18.12 2.77 -9.61
CA TYR A 102 -17.35 1.89 -8.73
C TYR A 102 -18.04 1.74 -7.38
N CYS A 103 -18.38 2.85 -6.72
CA CYS A 103 -19.05 2.86 -5.41
C CYS A 103 -20.37 2.09 -5.47
N LYS A 104 -21.20 2.36 -6.48
CA LYS A 104 -22.49 1.70 -6.67
C LYS A 104 -22.33 0.18 -6.85
N LEU A 105 -21.47 -0.25 -7.76
CA LEU A 105 -21.27 -1.68 -8.03
C LEU A 105 -20.74 -2.41 -6.80
N CYS A 106 -19.75 -1.84 -6.11
CA CYS A 106 -19.20 -2.44 -4.91
C CYS A 106 -20.25 -2.53 -3.80
N TYR A 107 -21.07 -1.48 -3.62
CA TYR A 107 -22.19 -1.49 -2.69
C TYR A 107 -23.22 -2.58 -3.03
N ASP A 108 -23.67 -2.65 -4.28
CA ASP A 108 -24.71 -3.59 -4.73
C ASP A 108 -24.30 -5.06 -4.52
N TYR A 109 -23.01 -5.37 -4.67
CA TYR A 109 -22.45 -6.72 -4.47
C TYR A 109 -21.93 -6.97 -3.05
N GLY A 110 -21.98 -5.99 -2.14
CA GLY A 110 -21.42 -6.13 -0.78
C GLY A 110 -19.89 -6.26 -0.77
N CYS A 111 -19.20 -5.69 -1.76
CA CYS A 111 -17.75 -5.68 -1.88
C CYS A 111 -17.17 -4.35 -1.37
N GLU A 112 -16.04 -4.40 -0.64
CA GLU A 112 -15.29 -3.20 -0.28
C GLU A 112 -14.58 -2.60 -1.49
N LEU A 113 -14.44 -1.28 -1.51
CA LEU A 113 -13.77 -0.52 -2.56
C LEU A 113 -12.57 0.23 -2.00
N LEU A 114 -11.40 0.01 -2.61
CA LEU A 114 -10.23 0.86 -2.46
C LEU A 114 -9.86 1.52 -3.79
N LEU A 115 -9.67 2.84 -3.79
CA LEU A 115 -9.16 3.55 -4.95
C LEU A 115 -7.76 4.11 -4.70
N SER A 116 -6.90 4.03 -5.71
CA SER A 116 -5.50 4.47 -5.62
C SER A 116 -5.40 5.99 -5.69
N THR A 117 -4.54 6.59 -4.86
CA THR A 117 -4.34 8.03 -4.86
C THR A 117 -3.27 8.44 -5.88
N GLY A 118 -3.47 9.56 -6.55
CA GLY A 118 -2.45 10.17 -7.40
C GLY A 118 -2.67 11.69 -7.55
N PRO A 119 -2.00 12.35 -8.49
CA PRO A 119 -0.99 11.83 -9.41
C PRO A 119 0.31 11.41 -8.69
N ARG A 120 1.01 10.43 -9.26
CA ARG A 120 2.30 9.91 -8.76
C ARG A 120 3.46 10.32 -9.66
N ALA A 121 4.68 9.89 -9.37
CA ALA A 121 5.91 10.31 -10.05
C ALA A 121 5.91 10.07 -11.57
N THR A 122 5.06 9.19 -12.12
CA THR A 122 4.86 9.07 -13.58
C THR A 122 4.33 10.33 -14.25
N TYR A 123 3.72 11.22 -13.48
CA TYR A 123 3.15 12.49 -13.95
C TYR A 123 4.02 13.68 -13.55
N ASP A 124 5.22 13.44 -13.02
CA ASP A 124 6.18 14.49 -12.76
C ASP A 124 6.87 14.94 -14.06
N THR A 125 7.36 16.17 -14.08
CA THR A 125 8.07 16.77 -15.23
C THR A 125 9.57 16.49 -15.21
N GLY A 126 10.10 15.88 -14.14
CA GLY A 126 11.53 15.58 -14.01
C GLY A 126 12.01 14.48 -14.95
N ALA A 127 13.22 14.64 -15.52
CA ALA A 127 13.82 13.69 -16.47
C ALA A 127 13.91 12.23 -15.98
N THR A 128 13.90 12.00 -14.66
CA THR A 128 13.91 10.67 -14.04
C THR A 128 12.78 9.77 -14.55
N VAL A 129 11.59 10.35 -14.81
CA VAL A 129 10.42 9.58 -15.29
C VAL A 129 10.66 8.92 -16.66
N LEU A 130 11.51 9.54 -17.48
CA LEU A 130 11.85 9.06 -18.83
C LEU A 130 12.98 8.03 -18.83
N SER A 131 13.60 7.78 -17.66
CA SER A 131 14.69 6.83 -17.53
C SER A 131 14.19 5.43 -17.18
N PRO A 132 14.98 4.36 -17.43
CA PRO A 132 14.66 3.01 -16.95
C PRO A 132 14.47 2.92 -15.43
N GLN A 133 15.13 3.80 -14.65
CA GLN A 133 14.94 3.86 -13.20
C GLN A 133 13.62 4.51 -12.80
N GLY A 134 13.01 5.30 -13.69
CA GLY A 134 11.71 5.93 -13.51
C GLY A 134 10.62 4.93 -13.15
N VAL A 135 10.65 3.72 -13.73
CA VAL A 135 9.73 2.62 -13.38
C VAL A 135 9.73 2.28 -11.89
N ARG A 136 10.87 2.37 -11.20
CA ARG A 136 10.98 1.98 -9.79
C ARG A 136 10.45 3.06 -8.84
N VAL A 137 10.64 4.33 -9.20
CA VAL A 137 10.15 5.49 -8.42
C VAL A 137 8.74 5.91 -8.83
N SER A 138 8.23 5.42 -9.95
CA SER A 138 6.93 5.76 -10.58
C SER A 138 5.73 5.71 -9.62
N TYR A 139 5.77 4.77 -8.67
CA TYR A 139 4.71 4.56 -7.69
C TYR A 139 4.73 5.54 -6.52
N ARG A 140 5.83 6.26 -6.28
CA ARG A 140 5.88 7.23 -5.17
C ARG A 140 5.42 8.61 -5.60
N LEU A 141 5.18 9.47 -4.62
CA LEU A 141 4.95 10.89 -4.87
C LEU A 141 6.29 11.62 -4.96
N ARG A 142 6.38 12.63 -5.82
CA ARG A 142 7.58 13.44 -5.97
C ARG A 142 7.26 14.93 -5.84
N GLY A 143 7.84 15.54 -4.81
CA GLY A 143 7.65 16.95 -4.49
C GLY A 143 6.36 17.26 -3.73
N GLN A 144 6.29 18.46 -3.16
CA GLN A 144 5.18 18.89 -2.31
C GLN A 144 3.85 18.98 -3.06
N GLU A 145 3.87 19.38 -4.33
CA GLU A 145 2.64 19.51 -5.13
C GLU A 145 1.96 18.16 -5.36
N GLN A 146 2.71 17.09 -5.65
CA GLN A 146 2.10 15.76 -5.80
C GLN A 146 1.53 15.25 -4.48
N LEU A 147 2.18 15.56 -3.34
CA LEU A 147 1.64 15.27 -2.02
C LEU A 147 0.31 15.99 -1.78
N ILE A 148 0.25 17.29 -2.04
CA ILE A 148 -1.00 18.08 -1.92
C ILE A 148 -2.09 17.49 -2.83
N ARG A 149 -1.76 17.23 -4.10
CA ARG A 149 -2.72 16.66 -5.07
C ARG A 149 -3.22 15.28 -4.68
N ALA A 150 -2.38 14.43 -4.09
CA ALA A 150 -2.81 13.12 -3.60
C ALA A 150 -3.77 13.23 -2.41
N ILE A 151 -3.58 14.23 -1.53
CA ILE A 151 -4.53 14.55 -0.46
C ILE A 151 -5.84 15.13 -1.04
N GLU A 152 -5.77 16.00 -2.04
CA GLU A 152 -6.96 16.51 -2.76
C GLU A 152 -7.74 15.36 -3.40
N ASP A 153 -7.05 14.37 -3.98
CA ASP A 153 -7.69 13.19 -4.58
C ASP A 153 -8.44 12.39 -3.50
N ILE A 154 -7.86 12.18 -2.31
CA ILE A 154 -8.58 11.57 -1.16
C ILE A 154 -9.86 12.35 -0.83
N LYS A 155 -9.75 13.67 -0.68
CA LYS A 155 -10.91 14.52 -0.35
C LYS A 155 -12.00 14.41 -1.43
N ARG A 156 -11.60 14.49 -2.70
CA ARG A 156 -12.51 14.34 -3.85
C ARG A 156 -13.20 12.98 -3.85
N GLY A 157 -12.46 11.89 -3.66
CA GLY A 157 -13.03 10.54 -3.60
C GLY A 157 -14.00 10.39 -2.44
N TYR A 158 -13.67 10.97 -1.29
CA TYR A 158 -14.52 10.93 -0.10
C TYR A 158 -15.90 11.57 -0.34
N GLU A 159 -15.91 12.76 -0.95
CA GLU A 159 -17.13 13.47 -1.37
C GLU A 159 -17.96 12.67 -2.39
N LEU A 160 -17.30 11.85 -3.21
CA LEU A 160 -17.95 11.00 -4.20
C LEU A 160 -18.41 9.63 -3.65
N GLY A 161 -18.21 9.37 -2.36
CA GLY A 161 -18.68 8.16 -1.67
C GLY A 161 -17.62 7.10 -1.40
N VAL A 162 -16.36 7.34 -1.78
CA VAL A 162 -15.24 6.42 -1.49
C VAL A 162 -14.90 6.49 0.00
N ARG A 163 -14.60 5.35 0.62
CA ARG A 163 -14.23 5.27 2.05
C ARG A 163 -12.86 4.66 2.30
N GLY A 164 -12.25 4.06 1.29
CA GLY A 164 -10.93 3.48 1.40
C GLY A 164 -10.00 3.90 0.27
N PHE A 165 -8.75 4.20 0.64
CA PHE A 165 -7.74 4.74 -0.26
C PHE A 165 -6.44 3.93 -0.19
N LEU A 166 -5.89 3.61 -1.35
CA LEU A 166 -4.62 2.91 -1.48
C LEU A 166 -3.47 3.93 -1.59
N ILE A 167 -2.56 3.87 -0.62
CA ILE A 167 -1.41 4.76 -0.44
C ILE A 167 -0.14 4.07 -0.94
N TYR A 168 0.75 4.82 -1.59
CA TYR A 168 2.00 4.31 -2.18
C TYR A 168 3.27 4.95 -1.61
N ASP A 169 3.12 5.84 -0.63
CA ASP A 169 4.23 6.57 -0.01
C ASP A 169 4.05 6.66 1.52
N GLU A 170 5.10 6.32 2.26
CA GLU A 170 5.17 6.30 3.72
C GLU A 170 4.99 7.72 4.29
N GLY A 171 5.59 8.72 3.65
CA GLY A 171 5.46 10.13 4.03
C GLY A 171 4.02 10.62 3.82
N MET A 172 3.39 10.25 2.71
CA MET A 172 1.97 10.52 2.48
C MET A 172 1.09 9.86 3.53
N LEU A 173 1.34 8.60 3.89
CA LEU A 173 0.58 7.91 4.94
C LEU A 173 0.67 8.67 6.27
N TRP A 174 1.86 9.13 6.63
CA TRP A 174 2.06 9.96 7.83
C TRP A 174 1.26 11.26 7.74
N VAL A 175 1.37 12.01 6.64
CA VAL A 175 0.62 13.26 6.45
C VAL A 175 -0.89 13.05 6.52
N ALA A 176 -1.43 12.05 5.81
CA ALA A 176 -2.86 11.74 5.82
C ALA A 176 -3.33 11.35 7.23
N ASN A 177 -2.49 10.65 7.99
CA ASN A 177 -2.79 10.31 9.37
C ASN A 177 -2.80 11.53 10.31
N GLU A 178 -1.84 12.46 10.17
CA GLU A 178 -1.83 13.71 10.95
C GLU A 178 -3.03 14.60 10.61
N MET A 179 -3.36 14.74 9.32
CA MET A 179 -4.57 15.44 8.87
C MET A 179 -5.84 14.82 9.45
N ARG A 180 -5.92 13.48 9.52
CA ARG A 180 -7.04 12.78 10.17
C ARG A 180 -7.12 13.05 11.68
N LYS A 181 -5.98 13.10 12.38
CA LYS A 181 -5.94 13.45 13.82
C LYS A 181 -6.40 14.89 14.07
N ASN A 182 -6.03 15.81 13.18
CA ASN A 182 -6.36 17.23 13.28
C ASN A 182 -7.81 17.55 12.82
N GLY A 183 -8.50 16.59 12.20
CA GLY A 183 -9.87 16.77 11.69
C GLY A 183 -9.96 17.29 10.27
N ASP A 184 -8.83 17.44 9.57
CA ASP A 184 -8.78 17.83 8.15
C ASP A 184 -9.22 16.69 7.21
N LEU A 185 -9.17 15.44 7.69
CA LEU A 185 -9.69 14.26 7.02
C LEU A 185 -10.65 13.48 7.95
N PRO A 186 -11.76 12.94 7.41
CA PRO A 186 -12.71 12.12 8.17
C PRO A 186 -12.06 10.91 8.86
N LYS A 187 -12.53 10.57 10.06
CA LYS A 187 -11.93 9.53 10.93
C LYS A 187 -12.20 8.11 10.42
N GLU A 188 -13.31 7.93 9.71
CA GLU A 188 -13.77 6.68 9.12
C GLU A 188 -13.00 6.27 7.86
N ILE A 189 -12.11 7.13 7.34
CA ILE A 189 -11.30 6.78 6.18
C ILE A 189 -10.38 5.60 6.50
N ILE A 190 -10.43 4.61 5.62
CA ILE A 190 -9.56 3.45 5.64
C ILE A 190 -8.38 3.71 4.71
N PHE A 191 -7.15 3.63 5.25
CA PHE A 191 -5.93 3.67 4.45
C PHE A 191 -5.38 2.26 4.31
N LYS A 192 -5.07 1.86 3.07
CA LYS A 192 -4.31 0.64 2.78
C LYS A 192 -2.95 1.03 2.20
N CYS A 193 -1.89 0.40 2.68
CA CYS A 193 -0.58 0.53 2.05
C CYS A 193 -0.47 -0.42 0.85
N SER A 194 0.03 0.10 -0.27
CA SER A 194 0.35 -0.68 -1.45
C SER A 194 1.53 -1.60 -1.18
N ALA A 195 1.56 -2.78 -1.82
CA ALA A 195 2.75 -3.63 -1.84
C ALA A 195 3.96 -2.92 -2.49
N HIS A 196 3.72 -1.83 -3.24
CA HIS A 196 4.77 -0.97 -3.80
C HIS A 196 5.19 0.19 -2.88
N LEU A 197 4.64 0.31 -1.67
CA LEU A 197 4.98 1.35 -0.68
C LEU A 197 6.33 1.07 0.02
N GLY A 198 7.27 0.36 -0.62
CA GLY A 198 8.67 0.24 -0.19
C GLY A 198 8.97 -0.34 1.20
N HIS A 199 7.96 -0.76 1.97
CA HIS A 199 8.10 -1.30 3.33
C HIS A 199 8.21 -2.83 3.27
N CYS A 200 9.23 -3.37 3.93
CA CYS A 200 9.35 -4.78 4.27
C CYS A 200 9.52 -4.94 5.77
#